data_AF-A0A950IW33-F1
#
_entry.id   AF-A0A950IW33-F1
#
_cell.length_a   1.000
_cell.length_b   1.000
_cell.length_c   1.000
_cell.angle_alpha   90.00
_cell.angle_beta   90.00
_cell.angle_gamma   90.00
#
_symmetry.space_group_name_H-M   'P 1'
#
loop_
_entity.id
_entity.type
_entity.pdbx_description
1 polymer ?
#
loop_
_entity_poly.entity_id
_entity_poly.type
_entity_poly.pdbx_seq_one_letter_code
_entity_poly.pdbx_strand_id
1 'polypeptide(L)'
;MADLAEQNATPVWRTRLNDASDRFKSLPNNKKILFLVALAALFSVIVGAAVFNRQPSYKILFSNIADRDGGQVTAALQQMNIPYQLGDGGTISVPSDKVYDARLRLASQGLPKAG
;
A
#
# COMPACT_ATOMS: atom_id res chain seq x y z
N MET A 1 26.59 20.35 -73.27
CA MET A 1 25.45 19.61 -72.70
C MET A 1 25.92 18.73 -71.54
N ALA A 2 26.51 19.30 -70.48
CA ALA A 2 27.14 18.50 -69.41
C ALA A 2 27.06 19.18 -68.03
N ASP A 3 25.91 19.75 -67.68
CA ASP A 3 25.74 20.41 -66.37
C ASP A 3 24.31 20.26 -65.83
N LEU A 4 23.80 19.03 -65.80
CA LEU A 4 22.46 18.71 -65.26
C LEU A 4 22.51 17.61 -64.18
N ALA A 5 23.70 17.27 -63.66
CA ALA A 5 23.86 16.11 -62.79
C ALA A 5 24.15 16.44 -61.31
N GLU A 6 24.15 17.71 -60.89
CA GLU A 6 24.61 18.07 -59.54
C GLU A 6 23.58 18.80 -58.65
N GLN A 7 22.28 18.52 -58.81
CA GLN A 7 21.27 19.18 -57.97
C GLN A 7 20.22 18.24 -57.39
N ASN A 8 20.62 17.03 -56.99
CA ASN A 8 19.82 16.18 -56.11
C ASN A 8 20.03 16.56 -54.62
N ALA A 9 20.00 17.86 -54.33
CA ALA A 9 20.04 18.36 -52.96
C ALA A 9 18.70 18.02 -52.30
N THR A 10 18.74 17.23 -51.22
CA THR A 10 17.55 16.82 -50.48
C THR A 10 16.68 18.04 -50.17
N PRO A 11 15.38 18.00 -50.46
CA PRO A 11 14.57 19.18 -50.44
C PRO A 11 14.36 19.68 -49.01
N VAL A 12 14.56 20.99 -48.80
CA VAL A 12 14.62 21.68 -47.49
C VAL A 12 13.37 21.45 -46.63
N TRP A 13 12.23 21.13 -47.24
CA TRP A 13 11.01 20.80 -46.50
C TRP A 13 11.15 19.52 -45.66
N ARG A 14 12.02 18.58 -46.07
CA ARG A 14 12.25 17.32 -45.34
C ARG A 14 13.01 17.54 -44.03
N THR A 15 13.97 18.45 -44.01
CA THR A 15 14.76 18.73 -42.79
C THR A 15 13.91 19.44 -41.74
N ARG A 16 13.05 20.39 -42.15
CA ARG A 16 12.14 21.12 -41.24
C ARG A 16 11.13 20.23 -40.52
N LEU A 17 10.65 19.16 -41.17
CA LEU A 17 9.67 18.25 -40.57
C LEU A 17 10.30 17.32 -39.53
N ASN A 18 11.51 16.84 -39.79
CA ASN A 18 12.21 15.95 -38.86
C ASN A 18 12.66 16.70 -37.60
N ASP A 19 13.18 17.93 -37.75
CA ASP A 19 13.59 18.79 -36.63
C ASP A 19 12.42 19.05 -35.65
N ALA A 20 11.21 19.31 -36.16
CA ALA A 20 10.03 19.56 -35.34
C ALA A 20 9.64 18.33 -34.49
N SER A 21 9.81 17.12 -35.04
CA SER A 21 9.54 15.87 -34.34
C SER A 21 10.58 15.56 -33.26
N ASP A 22 11.84 15.93 -33.50
CA ASP A 22 12.94 15.77 -32.55
C ASP A 22 12.83 16.78 -31.39
N ARG A 23 12.36 18.01 -31.63
CA ARG A 23 12.06 18.97 -30.54
C ARG A 23 10.92 18.54 -29.63
N PHE A 24 9.96 17.78 -30.15
CA PHE A 24 8.85 17.25 -29.37
C PHE A 24 9.27 16.04 -28.51
N LYS A 25 10.20 15.22 -29.02
CA LYS A 25 10.85 14.14 -28.26
C LYS A 25 11.93 14.64 -27.29
N SER A 26 12.48 15.84 -27.51
CA SER A 26 13.47 16.46 -26.63
C SER A 26 12.88 17.24 -25.46
N LEU A 27 11.56 17.18 -25.19
CA LEU A 27 11.07 17.60 -23.88
C LEU A 27 11.71 16.69 -22.83
N PRO A 28 12.52 17.24 -21.91
CA PRO A 28 13.45 16.45 -21.12
C PRO A 28 12.70 15.37 -20.35
N ASN A 29 13.02 14.11 -20.63
CA ASN A 29 12.51 12.95 -19.89
C ASN A 29 12.64 13.15 -18.38
N ASN A 30 13.66 13.89 -17.95
CA ASN A 30 13.92 14.23 -16.55
C ASN A 30 12.77 15.02 -15.89
N LYS A 31 12.08 15.92 -16.63
CA LYS A 31 10.93 16.66 -16.09
C LYS A 31 9.68 15.77 -16.00
N LYS A 32 9.49 14.84 -16.95
CA LYS A 32 8.43 13.82 -16.88
C LYS A 32 8.64 12.87 -15.71
N ILE A 33 9.87 12.41 -15.50
CA ILE A 33 10.23 11.55 -14.35
C ILE A 33 10.05 12.33 -13.05
N LEU A 34 10.51 13.57 -12.96
CA LEU A 34 10.32 14.41 -11.77
C LEU A 34 8.82 14.61 -11.46
N PHE A 35 8.00 14.83 -12.49
CA PHE A 35 6.56 14.97 -12.33
C PHE A 35 5.89 13.67 -11.87
N LEU A 36 6.28 12.52 -12.45
CA LEU A 36 5.78 11.21 -12.02
C LEU A 36 6.21 10.87 -10.60
N VAL A 37 7.45 11.18 -10.22
CA VAL A 37 7.95 10.99 -8.85
C VAL A 37 7.21 11.90 -7.88
N ALA A 38 6.96 13.16 -8.23
CA ALA A 38 6.17 14.06 -7.40
C ALA A 38 4.72 13.56 -7.21
N LEU A 39 4.09 13.07 -8.28
CA LEU A 39 2.76 12.46 -8.21
C LEU A 39 2.76 11.20 -7.34
N ALA A 40 3.75 10.32 -7.52
CA ALA A 40 3.88 9.10 -6.73
C ALA A 40 4.13 9.42 -5.24
N ALA A 41 4.95 10.42 -4.93
CA ALA A 41 5.19 10.88 -3.57
C ALA A 41 3.91 11.41 -2.92
N LEU A 42 3.14 12.24 -3.63
CA LEU A 42 1.86 12.75 -3.15
C LEU A 42 0.87 11.60 -2.86
N PHE A 43 0.77 10.66 -3.80
CA PHE A 43 -0.09 9.49 -3.65
C PHE A 43 0.35 8.59 -2.48
N SER A 44 1.66 8.43 -2.30
CA SER A 44 2.24 7.66 -1.19
C SER A 44 1.92 8.28 0.16
N VAL A 45 1.97 9.61 0.30
CA VAL A 45 1.58 10.30 1.54
C VAL A 45 0.10 10.09 1.84
N ILE A 46 -0.78 10.16 0.84
CA ILE A 46 -2.22 9.95 1.02
C ILE A 46 -2.51 8.51 1.46
N VAL A 47 -1.93 7.52 0.79
CA VAL A 47 -2.10 6.10 1.14
C VAL A 47 -1.49 5.80 2.50
N GLY A 48 -0.30 6.34 2.78
CA GLY A 48 0.38 6.22 4.07
C GLY A 48 -0.47 6.78 5.21
N ALA A 49 -0.99 8.00 5.05
CA ALA A 49 -1.89 8.61 6.02
C ALA A 49 -3.21 7.84 6.16
N ALA A 50 -3.78 7.33 5.07
CA ALA A 50 -5.01 6.52 5.11
C ALA A 50 -4.81 5.18 5.83
N VAL A 51 -3.64 4.56 5.69
CA VAL A 51 -3.29 3.34 6.45
C VAL A 51 -3.02 3.68 7.92
N PHE A 52 -2.37 4.81 8.19
CA PHE A 52 -2.07 5.27 9.56
C PHE A 52 -3.32 5.70 10.33
N ASN A 53 -4.32 6.25 9.64
CA ASN A 53 -5.57 6.74 10.23
C ASN A 53 -6.66 5.66 10.36
N ARG A 54 -6.33 4.40 10.08
CA ARG A 54 -7.18 3.27 10.51
C ARG A 54 -6.98 3.11 12.01
N GLN A 55 -7.60 3.98 12.81
CA GLN A 55 -7.80 3.72 14.23
C GLN A 55 -8.55 2.40 14.34
N PRO A 56 -7.88 1.30 14.70
CA PRO A 56 -8.58 0.05 14.89
C PRO A 56 -9.43 0.30 16.13
N SER A 57 -10.76 0.35 15.97
CA SER A 57 -11.64 0.45 17.12
C SER A 57 -11.49 -0.86 17.89
N TYR A 58 -10.70 -0.87 18.97
CA TYR A 58 -10.48 -2.08 19.74
C TYR A 58 -11.76 -2.41 20.52
N LYS A 59 -12.27 -3.62 20.32
CA LYS A 59 -13.43 -4.13 21.06
C LYS A 59 -12.94 -5.21 22.02
N ILE A 60 -13.53 -5.21 23.21
CA ILE A 60 -13.29 -6.24 24.22
C ILE A 60 -13.77 -7.59 23.65
N LEU A 61 -12.81 -8.50 23.48
CA LEU A 61 -13.06 -9.88 23.07
C LEU A 61 -13.46 -10.70 24.30
N PHE A 62 -12.68 -10.58 25.37
CA PHE A 62 -12.90 -11.19 26.67
C PHE A 62 -12.53 -10.23 27.79
N SER A 63 -13.23 -10.34 28.92
CA SER A 63 -13.01 -9.58 30.15
C SER A 63 -12.99 -10.52 31.34
N ASN A 64 -12.18 -10.22 32.35
CA ASN A 64 -12.11 -11.00 33.59
C ASN A 64 -11.74 -12.48 33.37
N ILE A 65 -10.75 -12.74 32.50
CA ILE A 65 -10.27 -14.11 32.28
C ILE A 65 -9.08 -14.42 33.19
N ALA A 66 -8.99 -15.65 33.67
CA ALA A 66 -7.85 -16.09 34.47
C ALA A 66 -6.56 -15.95 33.64
N ASP A 67 -5.45 -15.51 34.25
CA ASP A 67 -4.18 -15.26 33.55
C ASP A 67 -3.70 -16.47 32.72
N ARG A 68 -4.02 -17.68 33.17
CA ARG A 68 -3.73 -18.95 32.49
C ARG A 68 -4.47 -19.10 31.14
N ASP A 69 -5.73 -18.68 31.09
CA ASP A 69 -6.53 -18.68 29.86
C ASP A 69 -6.22 -17.43 29.01
N GLY A 70 -5.88 -16.34 29.68
CA GLY A 70 -5.19 -15.14 29.17
C GLY A 70 -4.06 -15.47 28.21
N GLY A 71 -3.09 -16.23 28.71
CA GLY A 71 -1.92 -16.66 27.95
C GLY A 71 -2.27 -17.50 26.73
N GLN A 72 -3.23 -18.42 26.84
CA GLN A 72 -3.63 -19.28 25.72
C GLN A 72 -4.34 -18.49 24.61
N VAL A 73 -5.24 -17.57 24.98
CA VAL A 73 -5.95 -16.72 24.02
C VAL A 73 -5.00 -15.75 23.32
N THR A 74 -4.07 -15.12 24.06
CA THR A 74 -3.06 -14.22 23.48
C THR A 74 -2.07 -14.97 22.58
N ALA A 75 -1.62 -16.17 22.96
CA ALA A 75 -0.76 -17.01 22.12
C ALA A 75 -1.45 -17.42 20.81
N ALA A 76 -2.73 -17.80 20.87
CA ALA A 76 -3.52 -18.10 19.68
C ALA A 76 -3.69 -16.88 18.78
N LEU A 77 -4.00 -15.70 19.34
CA LEU A 77 -4.10 -14.44 18.60
C LEU A 77 -2.77 -14.07 17.93
N GLN A 78 -1.64 -14.29 18.60
CA GLN A 78 -0.30 -14.05 18.07
C GLN A 78 0.04 -15.01 16.93
N GLN A 79 -0.28 -16.30 17.05
CA GLN A 79 -0.07 -17.28 15.97
C GLN A 79 -0.88 -16.93 14.71
N MET A 80 -2.06 -16.34 14.89
CA MET A 80 -2.93 -15.88 13.81
C MET A 80 -2.56 -14.51 13.25
N ASN A 81 -1.51 -13.88 13.79
CA ASN A 81 -1.05 -12.54 13.43
C ASN A 81 -2.15 -11.46 13.58
N ILE A 82 -3.04 -11.65 14.57
CA ILE A 82 -4.09 -10.69 14.90
C ILE A 82 -3.56 -9.75 15.98
N PRO A 83 -3.52 -8.42 15.76
CA PRO A 83 -3.10 -7.49 16.79
C PRO A 83 -4.09 -7.54 17.95
N TYR A 84 -3.56 -7.61 19.17
CA TYR A 84 -4.34 -7.69 20.40
C TYR A 84 -3.79 -6.69 21.43
N GLN A 85 -4.65 -6.27 22.34
CA GLN A 85 -4.30 -5.42 23.47
C GLN A 85 -4.73 -6.11 24.76
N LEU A 86 -3.81 -6.21 25.71
CA LEU A 86 -4.09 -6.70 27.05
C LEU A 86 -4.32 -5.49 27.95
N GLY A 87 -5.51 -5.39 28.51
CA GLY A 87 -5.89 -4.41 29.53
C GLY A 87 -5.85 -5.03 30.92
N ASP A 88 -5.92 -4.16 31.93
CA ASP A 88 -5.91 -4.59 33.33
C ASP A 88 -7.06 -5.54 33.67
N GLY A 89 -6.82 -6.47 34.60
CA GLY A 89 -7.82 -7.43 35.08
C GLY A 89 -8.18 -8.54 34.09
N GLY A 90 -7.26 -8.95 33.23
CA GLY A 90 -7.49 -10.06 32.29
C GLY A 90 -8.41 -9.69 31.14
N THR A 91 -8.34 -8.44 30.68
CA THR A 91 -9.14 -7.94 29.54
C THR A 91 -8.35 -8.07 28.25
N ILE A 92 -8.89 -8.76 27.25
CA ILE A 92 -8.28 -8.91 25.92
C ILE A 92 -9.15 -8.18 24.91
N SER A 93 -8.56 -7.22 24.20
CA SER A 93 -9.23 -6.46 23.14
C SER A 93 -8.56 -6.70 21.78
N VAL A 94 -9.36 -6.74 20.72
CA VAL A 94 -8.89 -6.90 19.33
C VAL A 94 -9.59 -5.87 18.43
N PRO A 95 -9.04 -5.51 17.26
CA PRO A 95 -9.73 -4.61 16.34
C PRO A 95 -11.14 -5.10 16.03
N SER A 96 -12.13 -4.19 16.00
CA SER A 96 -13.55 -4.51 15.79
C SER A 96 -13.77 -5.30 14.50
N ASP A 97 -13.00 -5.00 13.46
CA ASP A 97 -13.02 -5.71 12.17
C ASP A 97 -12.59 -7.18 12.27
N LYS A 98 -11.86 -7.53 13.32
CA LYS A 98 -11.29 -8.86 13.58
C LYS A 98 -11.94 -9.58 14.76
N VAL A 99 -12.86 -8.96 15.49
CA VAL A 99 -13.53 -9.58 16.66
C VAL A 99 -14.29 -10.84 16.26
N TYR A 100 -15.07 -10.77 15.17
CA TYR A 100 -15.88 -11.90 14.72
C TYR A 100 -15.00 -13.07 14.26
N ASP A 101 -13.99 -12.78 13.42
CA ASP A 101 -12.98 -13.74 12.98
C ASP A 101 -12.22 -14.35 14.17
N ALA A 102 -11.78 -13.52 15.11
CA ALA A 102 -11.07 -13.98 16.31
C ALA A 102 -11.95 -14.92 17.14
N ARG A 103 -13.24 -14.59 17.37
CA ARG A 103 -14.18 -15.48 18.09
C ARG A 103 -14.36 -16.81 17.38
N LEU A 104 -14.60 -16.78 16.07
CA LEU A 104 -14.81 -18.00 15.28
C LEU A 104 -13.56 -18.90 15.32
N ARG A 105 -12.38 -18.32 15.20
CA ARG A 105 -11.12 -19.07 15.21
C ARG A 105 -10.75 -19.58 16.59
N LEU A 106 -10.93 -18.78 17.64
CA LEU A 106 -10.71 -19.24 19.01
C LEU A 106 -11.70 -20.37 19.36
N ALA A 107 -12.97 -20.24 18.96
CA ALA A 107 -13.96 -21.32 19.10
C ALA A 107 -13.56 -22.59 18.34
N SER A 108 -13.03 -22.47 17.11
CA SER A 108 -12.51 -23.62 16.36
C SER A 108 -11.30 -24.31 17.02
N GLN A 109 -10.57 -23.58 17.87
CA GLN A 109 -9.44 -24.10 18.65
C GLN A 109 -9.87 -24.61 20.04
N GLY A 110 -11.17 -24.55 20.36
CA GLY A 110 -11.68 -24.93 21.68
C GLY A 110 -11.27 -23.96 22.79
N LEU A 111 -10.96 -22.71 22.44
CA LEU A 111 -10.70 -21.61 23.36
C LEU A 111 -11.94 -20.70 23.42
N PRO A 112 -12.39 -20.23 24.60
CA PRO A 112 -11.78 -20.36 25.91
C PRO A 112 -12.13 -21.70 26.57
N LYS A 113 -11.17 -22.36 27.20
CA LYS A 113 -11.41 -23.57 28.02
C LYS A 113 -12.11 -23.26 29.36
N ALA A 114 -12.88 -22.17 29.41
CA ALA A 114 -13.64 -21.75 30.57
C ALA A 114 -14.80 -22.73 30.79
N GLY A 115 -14.48 -23.78 31.56
CA GLY A 115 -15.41 -24.44 32.47
C GLY A 115 -15.09 -24.01 33.90
#